data_AF-A0A2S6G5Y6-F1
#
_entry.id   AF-A0A2S6G5Y6-F1
#
_cell.length_a   1.000
_cell.length_b   1.000
_cell.length_c   1.000
_cell.angle_alpha   90.00
_cell.angle_beta   90.00
_cell.angle_gamma   90.00
#
_symmetry.space_group_name_H-M   'P 1'
#
loop_
_entity.id
_entity.type
_entity.pdbx_description
1 polymer ?
#
loop_
_entity_poly.entity_id
_entity_poly.type
_entity_poly.pdbx_seq_one_letter_code
_entity_poly.pdbx_strand_id
1 'polypeptide(L)'
;MLVARALFLLLAMSAAWVAQAADEDWMSVADQVIEQLDTALTSYQAGDAKTARREVIQAYFGPFEGEKMEAAIRSHLGIEPAFLLERQFGAIRKDIKSGAPEKEVASAVNKLKQALKDHAEQLNEAGVPLSVYEVNQ
;
A
#
# COMPACT_ATOMS: atom_id res chain seq x y z
N MET A 1 15.98 -73.01 7.96
CA MET A 1 14.68 -72.32 7.74
C MET A 1 14.65 -71.07 8.60
N LEU A 2 13.93 -70.05 8.11
CA LEU A 2 13.61 -68.74 8.69
C LEU A 2 14.68 -67.63 8.64
N VAL A 3 14.39 -66.37 8.29
CA VAL A 3 13.47 -65.69 7.34
C VAL A 3 14.18 -64.35 7.06
N ALA A 4 14.19 -63.89 5.81
CA ALA A 4 14.68 -62.57 5.42
C ALA A 4 13.87 -61.44 6.05
N ARG A 5 14.47 -60.25 6.26
CA ARG A 5 13.80 -58.98 5.98
C ARG A 5 14.79 -57.81 6.09
N ALA A 6 15.14 -57.28 4.92
CA ALA A 6 15.63 -55.92 4.81
C ALA A 6 14.52 -54.95 5.22
N LEU A 7 14.85 -53.91 5.97
CA LEU A 7 14.00 -52.74 6.09
C LEU A 7 14.88 -51.48 6.07
N PHE A 8 14.78 -50.78 4.94
CA PHE A 8 15.25 -49.41 4.72
C PHE A 8 14.48 -48.46 5.63
N LEU A 9 15.17 -47.58 6.36
CA LEU A 9 14.57 -46.39 6.96
C LEU A 9 15.42 -45.17 6.58
N LEU A 10 15.08 -44.60 5.42
CA LEU A 10 15.47 -43.25 5.01
C LEU A 10 14.69 -42.26 5.88
N LEU A 11 15.37 -41.64 6.84
CA LEU A 11 14.82 -40.54 7.62
C LEU A 11 14.95 -39.25 6.78
N ALA A 12 13.93 -38.94 5.99
CA ALA A 12 13.81 -37.62 5.38
C ALA A 12 13.41 -36.62 6.48
N MET A 13 14.38 -35.85 6.99
CA MET A 13 14.09 -34.63 7.74
C MET A 13 13.63 -33.57 6.75
N SER A 14 12.32 -33.45 6.57
CA SER A 14 11.72 -32.24 6.02
C SER A 14 11.89 -31.12 7.05
N ALA A 15 12.91 -30.28 6.85
CA ALA A 15 12.93 -28.97 7.46
C ALA A 15 11.78 -28.18 6.81
N ALA A 16 10.63 -28.12 7.49
CA ALA A 16 9.68 -27.07 7.22
C ALA A 16 10.37 -25.76 7.60
N TRP A 17 10.92 -25.06 6.60
CA TRP A 17 11.18 -23.65 6.78
C TRP A 17 9.84 -23.01 7.10
N VAL A 18 9.69 -22.48 8.31
CA VAL A 18 8.67 -21.45 8.53
C VAL A 18 9.01 -20.36 7.52
N ALA A 19 8.13 -20.17 6.53
CA ALA A 19 8.10 -18.93 5.80
C ALA A 19 7.80 -17.89 6.87
N GLN A 20 8.83 -17.15 7.30
CA GLN A 20 8.63 -15.93 8.06
C GLN A 20 7.77 -15.08 7.14
N ALA A 21 6.47 -14.94 7.44
CA ALA A 21 5.68 -13.88 6.83
C ALA A 21 6.52 -12.62 7.06
N ALA A 22 6.90 -11.92 5.99
CA ALA A 22 7.44 -10.59 6.16
C ALA A 22 6.43 -9.86 7.05
N ASP A 23 6.88 -9.27 8.15
CA ASP A 23 6.00 -8.48 9.01
C ASP A 23 5.42 -7.38 8.10
N GLU A 24 4.20 -7.58 7.61
CA GLU A 24 3.52 -6.58 6.81
C GLU A 24 3.31 -5.39 7.75
N ASP A 25 3.85 -4.25 7.35
CA ASP A 25 3.78 -3.00 8.09
C ASP A 25 3.07 -1.92 7.27
N TRP A 26 2.73 -0.80 7.89
CA TRP A 26 2.00 0.26 7.19
C TRP A 26 2.81 0.89 6.04
N MET A 27 4.13 0.71 6.02
CA MET A 27 4.99 1.17 4.94
C MET A 27 4.74 0.37 3.66
N SER A 28 4.53 -0.94 3.78
CA SER A 28 4.13 -1.80 2.64
C SER A 28 2.83 -1.30 1.98
N VAL A 29 1.81 -0.95 2.79
CA VAL A 29 0.56 -0.39 2.26
C VAL A 29 0.78 0.98 1.62
N ALA A 30 1.57 1.85 2.26
CA ALA A 30 1.90 3.16 1.68
C ALA A 30 2.62 3.02 0.33
N ASP A 31 3.56 2.08 0.20
CA ASP A 31 4.29 1.84 -1.04
C ASP A 31 3.36 1.38 -2.18
N GLN A 32 2.34 0.57 -1.90
CA GLN A 32 1.32 0.19 -2.90
C GLN A 32 0.52 1.41 -3.40
N VAL A 33 0.11 2.31 -2.49
CA VAL A 33 -0.55 3.57 -2.87
C VAL A 33 0.38 4.42 -3.73
N ILE A 34 1.65 4.49 -3.36
CA ILE A 34 2.67 5.29 -4.04
C ILE A 34 2.96 4.77 -5.45
N GLU A 35 3.08 3.46 -5.65
CA GLU A 35 3.25 2.85 -6.97
C GLU A 35 2.08 3.21 -7.91
N GLN A 36 0.86 3.20 -7.37
CA GLN A 36 -0.33 3.58 -8.11
C GLN A 36 -0.37 5.08 -8.46
N LEU A 37 0.14 5.94 -7.58
CA LEU A 37 0.33 7.37 -7.83
C LEU A 37 1.44 7.66 -8.86
N ASP A 38 2.51 6.87 -8.88
CA ASP A 38 3.57 6.96 -9.89
C ASP A 38 3.06 6.56 -11.28
N THR A 39 2.19 5.56 -11.35
CA THR A 39 1.46 5.20 -12.59
C THR A 39 0.56 6.35 -13.06
N ALA A 40 -0.10 7.04 -12.13
CA ALA A 40 -0.90 8.22 -12.45
C ALA A 40 -0.05 9.35 -13.05
N LEU A 41 1.10 9.63 -12.44
CA LEU A 41 2.02 10.67 -12.91
C LEU A 41 2.58 10.33 -14.29
N THR A 42 3.04 9.09 -14.49
CA THR A 42 3.53 8.59 -15.78
C THR A 42 2.49 8.76 -16.88
N SER A 43 1.23 8.41 -16.59
CA SER A 43 0.12 8.59 -17.54
C SER A 43 -0.13 10.06 -17.87
N TYR A 44 -0.01 10.96 -16.88
CA TYR A 44 -0.18 12.39 -17.09
C TYR A 44 0.92 12.98 -17.96
N GLN A 45 2.18 12.58 -17.72
CA GLN A 45 3.35 12.97 -18.50
C GLN A 45 3.26 12.51 -19.97
N ALA A 46 2.63 11.37 -20.22
CA ALA A 46 2.32 10.87 -21.56
C ALA A 46 1.14 11.62 -22.23
N GLY A 47 0.54 12.61 -21.57
CA GLY A 47 -0.62 13.36 -22.06
C GLY A 47 -1.97 12.63 -21.87
N ASP A 48 -2.00 11.47 -21.23
CA ASP A 48 -3.23 10.72 -20.95
C ASP A 48 -3.84 11.13 -19.61
N ALA A 49 -4.42 12.33 -19.58
CA ALA A 49 -5.10 12.85 -18.40
C ALA A 49 -6.32 12.00 -17.97
N LYS A 50 -6.92 11.20 -18.87
CA LYS A 50 -8.06 10.35 -18.52
C LYS A 50 -7.58 9.16 -17.68
N THR A 51 -6.55 8.47 -18.15
CA THR A 51 -5.93 7.37 -17.41
C THR A 51 -5.33 7.88 -16.10
N ALA A 52 -4.57 8.97 -16.12
CA ALA A 52 -3.99 9.55 -14.92
C ALA A 52 -5.03 9.77 -13.80
N ARG A 53 -6.20 10.34 -14.10
CA ARG A 53 -7.27 10.49 -13.10
C ARG A 53 -7.84 9.17 -12.58
N ARG A 54 -7.95 8.16 -13.45
CA ARG A 54 -8.39 6.82 -13.04
C ARG A 54 -7.39 6.21 -12.06
N GLU A 55 -6.10 6.33 -12.35
CA GLU A 55 -5.05 5.82 -11.47
C GLU A 55 -5.05 6.53 -10.10
N VAL A 56 -5.29 7.85 -10.02
CA VAL A 56 -5.48 8.56 -8.73
C VAL A 56 -6.69 8.02 -7.96
N ILE A 57 -7.80 7.72 -8.66
CA ILE A 57 -9.00 7.11 -8.04
C ILE A 57 -8.67 5.70 -7.54
N GLN A 58 -7.89 4.92 -8.28
CA GLN A 58 -7.46 3.59 -7.88
C GLN A 58 -6.49 3.62 -6.69
N ALA A 59 -5.59 4.59 -6.62
CA ALA A 59 -4.72 4.78 -5.45
C ALA A 59 -5.55 5.03 -4.18
N TYR A 60 -6.61 5.83 -4.29
CA TYR A 60 -7.51 6.14 -3.18
C TYR A 60 -8.38 4.93 -2.77
N PHE A 61 -9.20 4.39 -3.69
CA PHE A 61 -10.16 3.33 -3.33
C PHE A 61 -9.55 1.92 -3.29
N GLY A 62 -8.39 1.73 -3.91
CA GLY A 62 -7.62 0.48 -3.91
C GLY A 62 -6.81 0.39 -2.62
N PRO A 63 -5.48 0.54 -2.64
CA PRO A 63 -4.67 0.27 -1.47
C PRO A 63 -4.96 1.19 -0.26
N PHE A 64 -5.28 2.48 -0.46
CA PHE A 64 -5.45 3.40 0.67
C PHE A 64 -6.71 3.11 1.53
N GLU A 65 -7.85 2.85 0.88
CA GLU A 65 -9.13 2.51 1.53
C GLU A 65 -9.34 0.99 1.69
N GLY A 66 -8.90 0.22 0.70
CA GLY A 66 -9.04 -1.24 0.63
C GLY A 66 -8.23 -1.93 1.71
N GLU A 67 -6.95 -1.56 1.85
CA GLU A 67 -6.06 -2.04 2.92
C GLU A 67 -6.19 -1.21 4.21
N LYS A 68 -7.26 -0.41 4.31
CA LYS A 68 -7.68 0.29 5.55
C LYS A 68 -6.67 1.26 6.16
N MET A 69 -5.69 1.73 5.40
CA MET A 69 -4.77 2.77 5.85
C MET A 69 -5.50 4.04 6.28
N GLU A 70 -6.51 4.47 5.51
CA GLU A 70 -7.33 5.64 5.86
C GLU A 70 -8.04 5.48 7.22
N ALA A 71 -8.62 4.30 7.47
CA ALA A 71 -9.29 3.97 8.72
C ALA A 71 -8.31 3.91 9.90
N ALA A 72 -7.11 3.36 9.70
CA ALA A 72 -6.08 3.30 10.72
C ALA A 72 -5.56 4.71 11.08
N ILE A 73 -5.24 5.53 10.07
CA ILE A 73 -4.85 6.93 10.28
C ILE A 73 -5.95 7.66 11.05
N ARG A 74 -7.21 7.55 10.63
CA ARG A 74 -8.34 8.21 11.30
C ARG A 74 -8.47 7.79 12.76
N SER A 75 -8.31 6.51 13.05
CA SER A 75 -8.53 5.94 14.39
C SER A 75 -7.38 6.22 15.36
N HIS A 76 -6.15 6.29 14.86
CA HIS A 76 -4.95 6.38 15.70
C HIS A 76 -4.25 7.74 15.64
N LEU A 77 -4.31 8.43 14.50
CA LEU A 77 -3.68 9.74 14.28
C LEU A 77 -4.72 10.88 14.24
N GLY A 78 -6.00 10.54 14.11
CA GLY A 78 -7.12 11.46 14.19
C GLY A 78 -7.74 11.80 12.83
N ILE A 79 -8.88 12.51 12.89
CA ILE A 79 -9.68 12.83 11.71
C ILE A 79 -9.01 13.83 10.76
N GLU A 80 -8.21 14.76 11.28
CA GLU A 80 -7.59 15.82 10.48
C GLU A 80 -6.52 15.27 9.50
N PRO A 81 -5.55 14.42 9.91
CA PRO A 81 -4.61 13.79 8.97
C PRO A 81 -5.30 13.00 7.85
N ALA A 82 -6.30 12.16 8.17
CA ALA A 82 -7.04 11.40 7.18
C ALA A 82 -7.73 12.33 6.15
N PHE A 83 -8.42 13.36 6.64
CA PHE A 83 -9.08 14.36 5.79
C PHE A 83 -8.08 15.14 4.91
N LEU A 84 -6.89 15.45 5.41
CA LEU A 84 -5.85 16.12 4.62
C LEU A 84 -5.35 15.24 3.47
N LEU A 85 -5.23 13.92 3.66
CA LEU A 85 -4.90 12.99 2.59
C LEU A 85 -6.02 12.92 1.55
N GLU A 86 -7.28 12.74 1.98
CA GLU A 86 -8.46 12.74 1.08
C GLU A 86 -8.49 14.01 0.19
N ARG A 87 -8.24 15.17 0.80
CA ARG A 87 -8.18 16.45 0.08
C ARG A 87 -7.06 16.49 -0.94
N GLN A 88 -5.89 15.93 -0.64
CA GLN A 88 -4.76 15.87 -1.57
C GLN A 88 -5.06 14.99 -2.79
N PHE A 89 -5.64 13.80 -2.60
CA PHE A 89 -6.13 12.97 -3.71
C PHE A 89 -7.13 13.74 -4.59
N GLY A 90 -8.10 14.40 -3.95
CA GLY A 90 -9.11 15.20 -4.64
C GLY A 90 -8.51 16.36 -5.44
N ALA A 91 -7.51 17.06 -4.86
CA ALA A 91 -6.81 18.17 -5.50
C ALA A 91 -6.02 17.70 -6.72
N ILE A 92 -5.20 16.65 -6.61
CA ILE A 92 -4.43 16.09 -7.73
C ILE A 92 -5.36 15.72 -8.89
N ARG A 93 -6.48 15.03 -8.60
CA ARG A 93 -7.46 14.67 -9.63
C ARG A 93 -8.06 15.90 -10.31
N LYS A 94 -8.32 16.98 -9.56
CA LYS A 94 -8.82 18.25 -10.09
C LYS A 94 -7.76 18.91 -10.99
N ASP A 95 -6.51 18.96 -10.55
CA ASP A 95 -5.40 19.59 -11.29
C ASP A 95 -5.14 18.88 -12.62
N ILE A 96 -5.13 17.54 -12.61
CA ILE A 96 -5.07 16.72 -13.83
C ILE A 96 -6.27 16.99 -14.75
N LYS A 97 -7.48 17.13 -14.19
CA LYS A 97 -8.69 17.43 -14.98
C LYS A 97 -8.60 18.80 -15.65
N SER A 98 -8.01 19.79 -14.99
CA SER A 98 -7.83 21.14 -15.54
C SER A 98 -6.64 21.28 -16.49
N GLY A 99 -5.79 20.25 -16.63
CA GLY A 99 -4.58 20.35 -17.45
C GLY A 99 -3.51 21.24 -16.80
N ALA A 100 -3.38 21.21 -15.47
CA ALA A 100 -2.35 21.96 -14.76
C ALA A 100 -0.94 21.59 -15.25
N PRO A 101 0.06 22.49 -15.16
CA PRO A 101 1.43 22.17 -15.57
C PRO A 101 1.95 20.87 -14.92
N GLU A 102 2.66 20.04 -15.69
CA GLU A 102 3.19 18.74 -15.22
C GLU A 102 3.94 18.87 -13.90
N LYS A 103 4.78 19.90 -13.78
CA LYS A 103 5.57 20.19 -12.57
C LYS A 103 4.69 20.42 -11.33
N GLU A 104 3.52 21.04 -11.49
CA GLU A 104 2.59 21.28 -10.39
C GLU A 104 1.92 19.99 -9.94
N VAL A 105 1.46 19.17 -10.89
CA VAL A 105 0.88 17.84 -10.61
C VAL A 105 1.92 16.93 -9.95
N ALA A 106 3.14 16.88 -10.48
CA ALA A 106 4.25 16.12 -9.90
C ALA A 106 4.56 16.57 -8.46
N SER A 107 4.56 17.88 -8.20
CA SER A 107 4.78 18.41 -6.85
C SER A 107 3.66 18.00 -5.89
N ALA A 108 2.40 18.06 -6.31
CA ALA A 108 1.26 17.63 -5.50
C ALA A 108 1.30 16.13 -5.21
N VAL A 109 1.59 15.30 -6.22
CA VAL A 109 1.76 13.85 -6.05
C VAL A 109 2.89 13.53 -5.07
N ASN A 110 4.05 14.16 -5.22
CA ASN A 110 5.19 13.91 -4.32
C ASN A 110 4.91 14.32 -2.86
N LYS A 111 4.15 15.40 -2.64
CA LYS A 111 3.70 15.78 -1.29
C LYS A 111 2.79 14.72 -0.68
N LEU A 112 1.85 14.20 -1.47
CA LEU A 112 0.98 13.11 -1.02
C LEU A 112 1.78 11.83 -0.71
N LYS A 113 2.74 11.46 -1.57
CA LYS A 113 3.65 10.33 -1.34
C LYS A 113 4.42 10.47 -0.03
N GLN A 114 4.94 11.66 0.28
CA GLN A 114 5.64 11.90 1.54
C GLN A 114 4.71 11.78 2.74
N ALA A 115 3.53 12.41 2.69
CA ALA A 115 2.55 12.33 3.77
C ALA A 115 2.11 10.88 4.07
N LEU A 116 1.95 10.04 3.03
CA LEU A 116 1.65 8.62 3.19
C LEU A 116 2.76 7.88 3.94
N LYS A 117 4.04 8.13 3.60
CA LYS A 117 5.18 7.53 4.30
C LYS A 117 5.27 7.99 5.75
N ASP A 118 5.10 9.29 5.99
CA ASP A 118 5.15 9.86 7.34
C ASP A 118 4.06 9.25 8.24
N HIS A 119 2.84 9.09 7.72
CA HIS A 119 1.75 8.49 8.49
C HIS A 119 1.90 6.97 8.65
N ALA A 120 2.46 6.27 7.67
CA ALA A 120 2.81 4.86 7.83
C ALA A 120 3.82 4.65 8.95
N GLU A 121 4.89 5.47 8.97
CA GLU A 121 5.89 5.45 10.04
C GLU A 121 5.25 5.73 11.41
N GLN A 122 4.38 6.74 11.51
CA GLN A 122 3.65 7.04 12.75
C GLN A 122 2.76 5.89 13.23
N LEU A 123 2.07 5.19 12.34
CA LEU A 123 1.26 4.02 12.70
C LEU A 123 2.13 2.86 13.19
N ASN A 124 3.25 2.61 12.51
CA ASN A 124 4.23 1.60 12.91
C ASN A 124 4.84 1.92 14.28
N GLU A 125 5.26 3.17 14.52
CA GLU A 125 5.80 3.64 15.81
C GLU A 125 4.77 3.54 16.94
N ALA A 126 3.49 3.81 16.64
CA ALA A 126 2.38 3.63 17.57
C ALA A 126 2.04 2.16 17.85
N GLY A 127 2.71 1.21 17.17
CA GLY A 127 2.49 -0.22 17.32
C GLY A 127 1.11 -0.66 16.85
N VAL A 128 0.52 0.03 15.87
CA VAL A 128 -0.79 -0.31 15.30
C VAL A 128 -0.61 -1.53 14.40
N PRO A 129 -1.16 -2.70 14.74
CA PRO A 129 -0.99 -3.90 13.91
C PRO A 129 -1.90 -3.84 12.68
N LEU A 130 -1.37 -4.21 11.52
CA LEU A 130 -2.15 -4.36 10.28
C LEU A 130 -3.27 -5.40 10.41
N SER A 131 -3.05 -6.47 11.17
CA SER A 131 -4.01 -7.56 11.36
C SER A 131 -5.35 -7.16 12.00
N VAL A 132 -5.42 -6.03 12.69
CA VAL A 132 -6.70 -5.47 13.19
C VAL A 132 -7.56 -4.94 12.03
N TYR A 133 -6.91 -4.59 10.93
CA TYR A 133 -7.49 -3.95 9.77
C TYR A 133 -7.53 -4.86 8.53
N GLU A 134 -6.95 -6.06 8.60
CA GLU A 134 -7.11 -7.09 7.58
C GLU A 134 -8.60 -7.34 7.31
N VAL A 135 -9.01 -7.14 6.07
CA VAL A 135 -10.34 -7.56 5.63
C VAL A 135 -10.26 -9.08 5.49
N ASN A 136 -11.04 -9.84 6.28
CA ASN A 136 -11.17 -11.29 6.11
C ASN A 136 -11.48 -11.59 4.63
N GLN A 137 -10.47 -12.03 3.88
CA GLN A 137 -10.58 -12.36 2.46
C GLN A 137 -11.18 -13.74 2.25
#